data_AF-A0A165M8C5-F1
#
_entry.id   AF-A0A165M8C5-F1
#
_cell.length_a   1.000
_cell.length_b   1.000
_cell.length_c   1.000
_cell.angle_alpha   90.00
_cell.angle_beta   90.00
_cell.angle_gamma   90.00
#
_symmetry.space_group_name_H-M   'P 1'
#
loop_
_entity.id
_entity.type
_entity.pdbx_description
1 polymer ?
#
loop_
_entity_poly.entity_id
_entity_poly.type
_entity_poly.pdbx_seq_one_letter_code
_entity_poly.pdbx_strand_id
1 'polypeptide(L)'
;MVTPWGTYANQLIGMGYGYPLWDPEPERGEVLIGDVGFLVKGRFHRLFNPTLPSDHEVNRFCGVPDVFEELKIPDHLYSHKVSAISAETICSKSFTRLDVKGKGTVDQGAVLVLPTKTAESMQLLPNSLLPKYMSRNHPYWHEFATEKAQLDLKEEDIILVGGWVKTARWAVAAFAEGGREVEVSFGAGHAALADASFSITAKHGLSRTWYQHFGPISDVDASNDGMSTSATRQAQDQCVFLHYYKSKRRLGIFHKFLPKAIAAAGEPREENARDGYGSGPPEDDDTCPAIIADSDSLIEEVPQRSEDHDPTAPILDYILQCSDVSVAVTSTMDLFASTDPDYGTPSESIRGWLDVSRPPIQVTVVDGWRVGSLHGLNDGADSHVWFCLFQQ
;
A
#
# COMPACT_ATOMS: atom_id res chain seq x y z
N MET A 1 2.22 -11.27 11.95
CA MET A 1 1.86 -12.19 10.85
C MET A 1 2.18 -11.50 9.53
N VAL A 2 2.64 -12.27 8.54
CA VAL A 2 2.87 -11.76 7.18
C VAL A 2 1.52 -11.72 6.46
N THR A 3 1.12 -10.55 5.96
CA THR A 3 -0.16 -10.38 5.27
C THR A 3 -0.01 -10.54 3.76
N PRO A 4 -1.08 -10.95 3.03
CA PRO A 4 -1.04 -11.06 1.57
C PRO A 4 -0.70 -9.74 0.89
N TRP A 5 -1.39 -8.67 1.29
CA TRP A 5 -1.18 -7.33 0.76
C TRP A 5 0.20 -6.77 1.09
N GLY A 6 0.72 -6.98 2.31
CA GLY A 6 2.06 -6.56 2.69
C GLY A 6 3.15 -7.31 1.91
N THR A 7 2.98 -8.62 1.72
CA THR A 7 3.87 -9.43 0.88
C THR A 7 3.85 -8.95 -0.56
N TYR A 8 2.65 -8.79 -1.13
CA TYR A 8 2.46 -8.29 -2.49
C TYR A 8 3.17 -6.96 -2.69
N ALA A 9 2.97 -6.03 -1.75
CA ALA A 9 3.56 -4.71 -1.82
C ALA A 9 5.08 -4.73 -1.77
N ASN A 10 5.65 -5.41 -0.77
CA ASN A 10 7.10 -5.51 -0.61
C ASN A 10 7.79 -6.15 -1.81
N GLN A 11 7.13 -7.11 -2.46
CA GLN A 11 7.70 -7.87 -3.56
C GLN A 11 7.64 -7.14 -4.92
N LEU A 12 6.70 -6.21 -5.11
CA LEU A 12 6.52 -5.46 -6.36
C LEU A 12 6.92 -3.98 -6.28
N ILE A 13 7.06 -3.39 -5.09
CA ILE A 13 7.40 -1.97 -4.92
C ILE A 13 8.69 -1.58 -5.68
N GLY A 14 9.67 -2.48 -5.75
CA GLY A 14 10.95 -2.27 -6.43
C GLY A 14 10.91 -2.28 -7.97
N MET A 15 9.72 -2.31 -8.58
CA MET A 15 9.52 -2.35 -10.03
C MET A 15 9.44 -0.99 -10.73
N GLY A 16 9.30 0.12 -10.02
CA GLY A 16 9.27 1.46 -10.64
C GLY A 16 7.88 2.04 -10.87
N TYR A 17 6.82 1.24 -10.77
CA TYR A 17 5.47 1.64 -11.18
C TYR A 17 4.65 2.35 -10.09
N GLY A 18 5.22 2.59 -8.90
CA GLY A 18 4.52 3.11 -7.72
C GLY A 18 4.22 2.03 -6.68
N TYR A 19 3.40 2.35 -5.68
CA TYR A 19 2.95 1.42 -4.65
C TYR A 19 1.90 0.45 -5.22
N PRO A 20 2.18 -0.86 -5.28
CA PRO A 20 1.25 -1.84 -5.84
C PRO A 20 0.02 -2.05 -4.92
N LEU A 21 -1.17 -2.07 -5.51
CA LEU A 21 -2.41 -2.34 -4.77
C LEU A 21 -2.80 -3.81 -4.88
N TRP A 22 -3.00 -4.46 -3.73
CA TRP A 22 -3.54 -5.82 -3.64
C TRP A 22 -4.99 -5.89 -4.13
N ASP A 23 -5.70 -4.77 -3.98
CA ASP A 23 -7.09 -4.65 -4.38
C ASP A 23 -7.30 -3.40 -5.24
N PRO A 24 -7.07 -3.52 -6.56
CA PRO A 24 -7.21 -2.44 -7.54
C PRO A 24 -8.63 -1.93 -7.80
N GLU A 25 -9.66 -2.57 -7.25
CA GLU A 25 -11.05 -2.28 -7.63
C GLU A 25 -11.53 -0.93 -7.07
N PRO A 26 -12.16 -0.07 -7.89
CA PRO A 26 -12.68 1.21 -7.44
C PRO A 26 -13.89 1.00 -6.51
N GLU A 27 -13.86 1.59 -5.31
CA GLU A 27 -15.01 1.56 -4.38
C GLU A 27 -15.97 2.74 -4.63
N ARG A 28 -15.42 3.95 -4.85
CA ARG A 28 -16.16 5.21 -4.93
C ARG A 28 -15.74 6.01 -6.15
N GLY A 29 -15.75 5.34 -7.30
CA GLY A 29 -15.16 5.80 -8.55
C GLY A 29 -13.67 5.49 -8.66
N GLU A 30 -13.13 5.67 -9.86
CA GLU A 30 -11.71 5.46 -10.16
C GLU A 30 -10.80 6.36 -9.32
N VAL A 31 -9.56 5.96 -9.05
CA VAL A 31 -8.55 6.81 -8.39
C VAL A 31 -8.20 8.01 -9.27
N LEU A 32 -8.09 9.20 -8.69
CA LEU A 32 -7.78 10.45 -9.40
C LEU A 32 -6.50 11.09 -8.81
N ILE A 33 -5.77 11.81 -9.66
CA ILE A 33 -4.70 12.69 -9.17
C ILE A 33 -5.32 13.75 -8.26
N GLY A 34 -4.67 13.99 -7.12
CA GLY A 34 -5.14 14.89 -6.08
C GLY A 34 -5.92 14.21 -4.98
N ASP A 35 -6.38 12.96 -5.14
CA ASP A 35 -7.14 12.28 -4.08
C ASP A 35 -6.38 12.29 -2.76
N VAL A 36 -7.07 12.71 -1.70
CA VAL A 36 -6.62 12.56 -0.32
C VAL A 36 -7.33 11.35 0.26
N GLY A 37 -6.58 10.42 0.84
CA GLY A 37 -7.11 9.15 1.29
C GLY A 37 -6.14 8.37 2.15
N PHE A 38 -6.38 7.07 2.29
CA PHE A 38 -5.57 6.16 3.09
C PHE A 38 -5.60 4.75 2.51
N LEU A 39 -4.65 3.91 2.93
CA LEU A 39 -4.54 2.51 2.49
C LEU A 39 -4.99 1.58 3.62
N VAL A 40 -5.83 0.60 3.29
CA VAL A 40 -6.22 -0.49 4.20
C VAL A 40 -6.17 -1.80 3.44
N LYS A 41 -5.41 -2.77 3.95
CA LYS A 41 -5.32 -4.13 3.38
C LYS A 41 -4.99 -4.15 1.88
N GLY A 42 -4.18 -3.20 1.42
CA GLY A 42 -3.76 -3.06 0.03
C GLY A 42 -4.81 -2.47 -0.93
N ARG A 43 -5.89 -1.86 -0.40
CA ARG A 43 -6.88 -1.05 -1.13
C ARG A 43 -6.72 0.42 -0.77
N PHE A 44 -6.98 1.32 -1.73
CA PHE A 44 -7.06 2.77 -1.48
C PHE A 44 -8.49 3.22 -1.20
N HIS A 45 -8.65 4.04 -0.16
CA HIS A 45 -9.93 4.66 0.20
C HIS A 45 -9.82 6.19 0.14
N ARG A 46 -10.59 6.79 -0.78
CA ARG A 46 -10.66 8.25 -0.93
C ARG A 46 -11.47 8.87 0.21
N LEU A 47 -10.93 9.93 0.80
CA LEU A 47 -11.65 10.86 1.66
C LEU A 47 -12.30 11.97 0.83
N PHE A 48 -11.49 12.72 0.07
CA PHE A 48 -11.93 13.80 -0.81
C PHE A 48 -10.85 14.06 -1.88
N ASN A 49 -11.12 14.96 -2.82
CA ASN A 49 -10.15 15.44 -3.81
C ASN A 49 -10.17 16.98 -3.86
N PRO A 50 -9.10 17.67 -3.40
CA PRO A 50 -9.00 19.13 -3.41
C PRO A 50 -8.83 19.74 -4.81
N THR A 51 -8.56 18.96 -5.84
CA THR A 51 -8.53 19.47 -7.22
C THR A 51 -9.93 19.71 -7.79
N LEU A 52 -10.96 19.27 -7.06
CA LEU A 52 -12.36 19.39 -7.40
C LEU A 52 -13.05 20.33 -6.39
N PRO A 53 -14.09 21.06 -6.81
CA PRO A 53 -14.87 21.90 -5.89
C PRO A 53 -15.45 21.11 -4.71
N SER A 54 -15.69 21.80 -3.59
CA SER A 54 -16.27 21.19 -2.38
C SER A 54 -17.64 20.53 -2.60
N ASP A 55 -18.41 21.01 -3.59
CA ASP A 55 -19.73 20.50 -3.96
C ASP A 55 -19.69 19.52 -5.14
N HIS A 56 -18.51 19.10 -5.60
CA HIS A 56 -18.34 18.07 -6.62
C HIS A 56 -18.80 16.70 -6.10
N GLU A 57 -19.36 15.84 -6.95
CA GLU A 57 -19.90 14.52 -6.55
C GLU A 57 -18.90 13.66 -5.77
N VAL A 58 -17.64 13.65 -6.20
CA VAL A 58 -16.50 12.98 -5.54
C VAL A 58 -16.32 13.43 -4.08
N ASN A 59 -16.55 14.72 -3.80
CA ASN A 59 -16.37 15.32 -2.48
C ASN A 59 -17.64 15.25 -1.62
N ARG A 60 -18.83 15.07 -2.22
CA ARG A 60 -20.09 15.01 -1.48
C ARG A 60 -20.21 13.79 -0.56
N PHE A 61 -19.49 12.71 -0.84
CA PHE A 61 -19.63 11.47 -0.08
C PHE A 61 -19.14 11.61 1.37
N CYS A 62 -17.88 12.03 1.58
CA CYS A 62 -17.35 12.28 2.92
C CYS A 62 -17.47 13.75 3.34
N GLY A 63 -17.72 14.66 2.38
CA GLY A 63 -17.49 16.09 2.55
C GLY A 63 -16.02 16.46 2.36
N VAL A 64 -15.69 17.68 2.80
CA VAL A 64 -14.33 18.22 2.81
C VAL A 64 -13.99 18.76 4.20
N PRO A 65 -12.70 18.96 4.53
CA PRO A 65 -12.29 19.67 5.74
C PRO A 65 -12.95 21.05 5.86
N ASP A 66 -13.14 21.57 7.08
CA ASP A 66 -13.71 22.93 7.27
C ASP A 66 -12.82 24.00 6.64
N VAL A 67 -11.51 23.82 6.78
CA VAL A 67 -10.51 24.61 6.07
C VAL A 67 -10.20 23.90 4.76
N PHE A 68 -10.96 24.25 3.72
CA PHE A 68 -10.80 23.72 2.37
C PHE A 68 -10.30 24.78 1.40
N GLU A 69 -9.15 24.50 0.79
CA GLU A 69 -8.58 25.31 -0.29
C GLU A 69 -8.39 24.43 -1.53
N GLU A 70 -9.00 24.80 -2.66
CA GLU A 70 -8.85 24.04 -3.91
C GLU A 70 -7.40 24.02 -4.39
N LEU A 71 -6.91 22.84 -4.77
CA LEU A 71 -5.59 22.63 -5.35
C LEU A 71 -5.66 22.77 -6.87
N LYS A 72 -5.07 23.84 -7.41
CA LYS A 72 -4.95 24.04 -8.86
C LYS A 72 -3.64 23.47 -9.38
N ILE A 73 -3.72 22.38 -10.13
CA ILE A 73 -2.56 21.74 -10.75
C ILE A 73 -2.45 22.21 -12.20
N PRO A 74 -1.34 22.85 -12.60
CA PRO A 74 -1.12 23.23 -14.00
C PRO A 74 -1.04 22.01 -14.94
N ASP A 75 -1.67 22.11 -16.11
CA ASP A 75 -1.73 21.02 -17.11
C ASP A 75 -0.35 20.48 -17.52
N HIS A 76 0.68 21.34 -17.56
CA HIS A 76 2.03 20.94 -17.95
C HIS A 76 2.74 20.04 -16.93
N LEU A 77 2.20 19.89 -15.72
CA LEU A 77 2.72 18.95 -14.73
C LEU A 77 2.23 17.52 -14.99
N TYR A 78 1.17 17.32 -15.76
CA TYR A 78 0.64 15.99 -16.04
C TYR A 78 1.50 15.28 -17.08
N SER A 79 1.92 14.06 -16.75
CA SER A 79 2.60 13.13 -17.63
C SER A 79 1.72 11.90 -17.82
N HIS A 80 1.27 11.68 -19.05
CA HIS A 80 0.40 10.57 -19.42
C HIS A 80 1.15 9.57 -20.31
N LYS A 81 1.06 8.27 -19.99
CA LYS A 81 1.65 7.17 -20.76
C LYS A 81 0.57 6.12 -21.01
N VAL A 82 0.13 6.02 -22.27
CA VAL A 82 -0.97 5.12 -22.72
C VAL A 82 -0.61 3.64 -22.56
N SER A 83 0.68 3.30 -22.60
CA SER A 83 1.20 1.94 -22.44
C SER A 83 2.31 1.93 -21.40
N ALA A 84 1.94 2.19 -20.15
CA ALA A 84 2.86 2.19 -19.02
C ALA A 84 3.40 0.78 -18.73
N ILE A 85 2.51 -0.23 -18.84
CA ILE A 85 2.87 -1.64 -18.74
C ILE A 85 2.28 -2.37 -19.95
N SER A 86 3.15 -2.88 -20.80
CA SER A 86 2.80 -3.75 -21.94
C SER A 86 3.09 -5.23 -21.66
N ALA A 87 3.70 -5.53 -20.52
CA ALA A 87 3.94 -6.89 -20.07
C ALA A 87 2.64 -7.51 -19.57
N GLU A 88 2.36 -8.74 -20.01
CA GLU A 88 1.22 -9.52 -19.51
C GLU A 88 1.38 -9.89 -18.03
N THR A 89 2.61 -9.98 -17.54
CA THR A 89 2.91 -10.41 -16.18
C THR A 89 4.10 -9.64 -15.62
N ILE A 90 3.95 -9.14 -14.40
CA ILE A 90 5.01 -8.59 -13.57
C ILE A 90 5.18 -9.52 -12.37
N CYS A 91 6.39 -10.04 -12.16
CA CYS A 91 6.72 -10.94 -11.04
C CYS A 91 7.83 -10.31 -10.20
N SER A 92 7.87 -10.57 -8.90
CA SER A 92 8.96 -10.10 -8.03
C SER A 92 10.34 -10.48 -8.59
N LYS A 93 11.39 -9.68 -8.28
CA LYS A 93 12.76 -9.88 -8.83
C LYS A 93 13.36 -11.27 -8.55
N SER A 94 12.85 -11.95 -7.51
CA SER A 94 13.18 -13.32 -7.15
C SER A 94 12.63 -14.39 -8.11
N PHE A 95 11.74 -14.03 -9.04
CA PHE A 95 11.24 -14.93 -10.09
C PHE A 95 12.14 -14.92 -11.32
N THR A 96 12.69 -16.08 -11.65
CA THR A 96 13.16 -16.36 -13.01
C THR A 96 11.97 -16.85 -13.83
N ARG A 97 11.52 -16.07 -14.83
CA ARG A 97 10.52 -16.51 -15.81
C ARG A 97 11.12 -17.65 -16.64
N LEU A 98 10.79 -18.89 -16.29
CA LEU A 98 11.27 -20.06 -17.00
C LEU A 98 10.19 -20.55 -17.96
N ASP A 99 10.27 -20.07 -19.20
CA ASP A 99 9.55 -20.70 -20.32
C ASP A 99 10.06 -22.13 -20.62
N VAL A 100 11.13 -22.58 -19.95
CA VAL A 100 11.62 -23.96 -20.02
C VAL A 100 12.25 -24.32 -18.67
N LYS A 101 11.58 -25.16 -17.87
CA LYS A 101 12.08 -25.89 -16.68
C LYS A 101 13.26 -25.24 -15.93
N GLY A 102 12.98 -24.57 -14.81
CA GLY A 102 14.05 -24.19 -13.88
C GLY A 102 13.57 -24.12 -12.45
N LYS A 103 14.55 -24.30 -11.55
CA LYS A 103 14.38 -24.37 -10.11
C LYS A 103 14.82 -23.03 -9.51
N GLY A 104 13.95 -22.44 -8.70
CA GLY A 104 14.29 -21.35 -7.79
C GLY A 104 13.65 -21.62 -6.44
N THR A 105 14.40 -21.52 -5.35
CA THR A 105 13.86 -21.45 -4.00
C THR A 105 13.62 -20.00 -3.67
N VAL A 106 12.35 -19.61 -3.57
CA VAL A 106 11.98 -18.24 -3.20
C VAL A 106 11.16 -18.29 -1.92
N ASP A 107 11.62 -17.57 -0.89
CA ASP A 107 10.92 -17.54 0.39
C ASP A 107 9.63 -16.71 0.28
N GLN A 108 9.62 -15.61 -0.48
CA GLN A 108 8.44 -14.77 -0.73
C GLN A 108 8.35 -14.32 -2.18
N GLY A 109 7.14 -14.21 -2.70
CA GLY A 109 6.96 -13.71 -4.06
C GLY A 109 5.56 -13.18 -4.34
N ALA A 110 5.47 -12.41 -5.40
CA ALA A 110 4.26 -11.78 -5.85
C ALA A 110 4.18 -11.74 -7.38
N VAL A 111 2.97 -11.81 -7.90
CA VAL A 111 2.67 -11.77 -9.33
C VAL A 111 1.50 -10.83 -9.57
N LEU A 112 1.66 -9.90 -10.50
CA LEU A 112 0.60 -9.12 -11.12
C LEU A 112 0.44 -9.59 -12.56
N VAL A 113 -0.81 -9.74 -12.98
CA VAL A 113 -1.16 -10.14 -14.34
C VAL A 113 -2.11 -9.12 -14.91
N LEU A 114 -1.82 -8.71 -16.15
CA LEU A 114 -2.63 -7.81 -16.96
C LEU A 114 -3.07 -8.55 -18.23
N PRO A 115 -4.21 -9.28 -18.21
CA PRO A 115 -4.66 -10.07 -19.35
C PRO A 115 -4.85 -9.25 -20.63
N THR A 116 -5.22 -7.98 -20.50
CA THR A 116 -5.39 -7.07 -21.64
C THR A 116 -4.07 -6.58 -22.22
N LYS A 117 -2.94 -6.75 -21.49
CA LYS A 117 -1.62 -6.20 -21.81
C LYS A 117 -1.61 -4.68 -22.00
N THR A 118 -2.62 -4.02 -21.44
CA THR A 118 -2.78 -2.58 -21.48
C THR A 118 -2.96 -2.09 -20.05
N ALA A 119 -1.98 -1.34 -19.58
CA ALA A 119 -2.16 -0.44 -18.45
C ALA A 119 -1.66 0.94 -18.82
N GLU A 120 -2.50 1.94 -18.59
CA GLU A 120 -2.16 3.34 -18.77
C GLU A 120 -1.73 3.95 -17.44
N SER A 121 -0.88 4.96 -17.50
CA SER A 121 -0.48 5.70 -16.30
C SER A 121 -0.63 7.20 -16.49
N MET A 122 -1.04 7.86 -15.42
CA MET A 122 -1.04 9.31 -15.32
C MET A 122 -0.39 9.68 -14.00
N GLN A 123 0.60 10.55 -14.05
CA GLN A 123 1.32 11.01 -12.87
C GLN A 123 1.74 12.46 -13.04
N LEU A 124 2.05 13.13 -11.93
CA LEU A 124 2.66 14.46 -11.96
C LEU A 124 4.18 14.34 -12.10
N LEU A 125 4.75 15.21 -12.93
CA LEU A 125 6.19 15.46 -12.97
C LEU A 125 6.68 15.95 -11.59
N PRO A 126 7.97 15.76 -11.26
CA PRO A 126 8.55 16.29 -10.03
C PRO A 126 8.20 17.78 -9.85
N ASN A 127 7.55 18.10 -8.73
CA ASN A 127 7.02 19.43 -8.47
C ASN A 127 7.05 19.76 -6.97
N SER A 128 7.12 21.05 -6.65
CA SER A 128 7.04 21.54 -5.27
C SER A 128 5.60 21.74 -4.78
N LEU A 129 4.62 21.76 -5.71
CA LEU A 129 3.23 22.12 -5.45
C LEU A 129 2.57 21.16 -4.45
N LEU A 130 2.62 19.86 -4.72
CA LEU A 130 1.97 18.85 -3.87
C LEU A 130 2.61 18.77 -2.48
N PRO A 131 3.94 18.71 -2.33
CA PRO A 131 4.57 18.72 -1.01
C PRO A 131 4.22 19.96 -0.18
N LYS A 132 4.25 21.16 -0.79
CA LYS A 132 3.87 22.41 -0.12
C LYS A 132 2.39 22.37 0.30
N TYR A 133 1.51 22.00 -0.62
CA TYR A 133 0.07 21.92 -0.38
C TYR A 133 -0.27 20.90 0.71
N MET A 134 0.34 19.71 0.67
CA MET A 134 0.18 18.68 1.72
C MET A 134 0.67 19.20 3.06
N SER A 135 1.90 19.72 3.15
CA SER A 135 2.48 20.17 4.42
C SER A 135 1.63 21.21 5.16
N ARG A 136 0.96 22.11 4.42
CA ARG A 136 0.06 23.13 4.95
C ARG A 136 -1.28 22.57 5.42
N ASN A 137 -1.85 21.62 4.68
CA ASN A 137 -3.23 21.20 4.88
C ASN A 137 -3.40 19.87 5.64
N HIS A 138 -2.34 19.08 5.74
CA HIS A 138 -2.36 17.76 6.39
C HIS A 138 -2.98 17.75 7.80
N PRO A 139 -2.72 18.74 8.68
CA PRO A 139 -3.35 18.77 10.00
C PRO A 139 -4.87 18.82 9.93
N TYR A 140 -5.42 19.63 9.01
CA TYR A 140 -6.87 19.74 8.79
C TYR A 140 -7.46 18.48 8.17
N TRP A 141 -6.68 17.75 7.38
CA TRP A 141 -7.10 16.46 6.81
C TRP A 141 -7.19 15.38 7.88
N HIS A 142 -6.23 15.37 8.82
CA HIS A 142 -6.24 14.46 9.96
C HIS A 142 -7.39 14.72 10.92
N GLU A 143 -7.61 15.99 11.27
CA GLU A 143 -8.79 16.42 12.05
C GLU A 143 -10.09 16.03 11.34
N PHE A 144 -10.22 16.31 10.03
CA PHE A 144 -11.38 15.90 9.24
C PHE A 144 -11.61 14.38 9.27
N ALA A 145 -10.56 13.59 9.03
CA ALA A 145 -10.67 12.13 8.98
C ALA A 145 -11.04 11.52 10.34
N THR A 146 -10.50 12.06 11.42
CA THR A 146 -10.73 11.53 12.78
C THR A 146 -12.03 12.04 13.39
N GLU A 147 -12.31 13.34 13.29
CA GLU A 147 -13.44 13.96 13.97
C GLU A 147 -14.74 13.85 13.17
N LYS A 148 -14.69 14.05 11.84
CA LYS A 148 -15.88 14.03 10.98
C LYS A 148 -16.14 12.67 10.36
N ALA A 149 -15.11 12.05 9.78
CA ALA A 149 -15.25 10.74 9.16
C ALA A 149 -15.19 9.58 10.18
N GLN A 150 -14.88 9.86 11.46
CA GLN A 150 -14.81 8.89 12.56
C GLN A 150 -13.85 7.72 12.29
N LEU A 151 -12.75 8.00 11.58
CA LEU A 151 -11.73 7.01 11.25
C LEU A 151 -10.59 7.07 12.27
N ASP A 152 -10.16 5.91 12.76
CA ASP A 152 -8.98 5.77 13.61
C ASP A 152 -7.68 5.76 12.76
N LEU A 153 -7.35 6.93 12.22
CA LEU A 153 -6.15 7.14 11.41
C LEU A 153 -5.10 7.92 12.20
N LYS A 154 -3.85 7.46 12.12
CA LYS A 154 -2.71 8.30 12.45
C LYS A 154 -2.58 9.39 11.41
N GLU A 155 -1.96 10.50 11.78
CA GLU A 155 -1.69 11.56 10.82
C GLU A 155 -0.90 11.03 9.63
N GLU A 156 0.16 10.26 9.88
CA GLU A 156 0.95 9.64 8.83
C GLU A 156 0.23 8.53 8.04
N ASP A 157 -1.02 8.16 8.34
CA ASP A 157 -1.77 7.21 7.51
C ASP A 157 -2.37 7.87 6.26
N ILE A 158 -2.50 9.21 6.28
CA ILE A 158 -3.11 9.99 5.20
C ILE A 158 -2.10 10.21 4.08
N ILE A 159 -2.56 9.97 2.85
CA ILE A 159 -1.77 10.11 1.62
C ILE A 159 -2.44 11.08 0.65
N LEU A 160 -1.63 11.73 -0.18
CA LEU A 160 -2.07 12.55 -1.31
C LEU A 160 -1.62 11.89 -2.62
N VAL A 161 -2.56 11.53 -3.48
CA VAL A 161 -2.29 10.86 -4.76
C VAL A 161 -1.66 11.82 -5.76
N GLY A 162 -0.46 11.48 -6.21
CA GLY A 162 0.29 12.19 -7.26
C GLY A 162 0.29 11.49 -8.61
N GLY A 163 -0.20 10.26 -8.69
CA GLY A 163 -0.29 9.48 -9.92
C GLY A 163 -0.84 8.08 -9.70
N TRP A 164 -1.10 7.39 -10.80
CA TRP A 164 -1.67 6.04 -10.80
C TRP A 164 -1.26 5.28 -12.05
N VAL A 165 -1.37 3.95 -11.98
CA VAL A 165 -1.36 3.03 -13.12
C VAL A 165 -2.65 2.23 -13.07
N LYS A 166 -3.43 2.25 -14.15
CA LYS A 166 -4.73 1.58 -14.22
C LYS A 166 -4.81 0.61 -15.37
N THR A 167 -5.68 -0.39 -15.21
CA THR A 167 -5.98 -1.37 -16.24
C THR A 167 -7.48 -1.69 -16.24
N ALA A 168 -7.91 -2.44 -17.24
CA ALA A 168 -9.28 -2.93 -17.35
C ALA A 168 -9.49 -4.26 -16.62
N ARG A 169 -8.46 -5.12 -16.56
CA ARG A 169 -8.54 -6.44 -15.92
C ARG A 169 -7.21 -6.76 -15.24
N TRP A 170 -7.29 -7.38 -14.07
CA TRP A 170 -6.12 -7.70 -13.28
C TRP A 170 -6.30 -9.03 -12.54
N ALA A 171 -5.18 -9.69 -12.27
CA ALA A 171 -5.10 -10.74 -11.25
C ALA A 171 -3.82 -10.54 -10.45
N VAL A 172 -3.91 -10.71 -9.13
CA VAL A 172 -2.79 -10.61 -8.21
C VAL A 172 -2.65 -11.87 -7.39
N ALA A 173 -1.42 -12.17 -7.02
CA ALA A 173 -1.15 -13.21 -6.06
C ALA A 173 0.12 -12.95 -5.26
N ALA A 174 0.15 -13.49 -4.04
CA ALA A 174 1.28 -13.44 -3.15
C ALA A 174 1.41 -14.71 -2.31
N PHE A 175 2.65 -15.06 -1.96
CA PHE A 175 2.96 -16.14 -1.04
C PHE A 175 4.12 -15.75 -0.12
N ALA A 176 4.02 -16.16 1.15
CA ALA A 176 4.92 -15.72 2.20
C ALA A 176 6.05 -16.71 2.54
N GLU A 177 5.96 -17.98 2.12
CA GLU A 177 6.97 -19.01 2.46
C GLU A 177 7.15 -20.11 1.40
N GLY A 178 8.36 -20.25 0.86
CA GLY A 178 8.94 -21.51 0.35
C GLY A 178 8.39 -22.07 -0.98
N GLY A 179 8.04 -21.21 -1.93
CA GLY A 179 7.69 -21.62 -3.29
C GLY A 179 8.93 -22.12 -4.06
N ARG A 180 8.90 -23.38 -4.53
CA ARG A 180 9.99 -23.96 -5.35
C ARG A 180 9.70 -24.01 -6.85
N GLU A 181 8.42 -23.93 -7.23
CA GLU A 181 7.98 -23.89 -8.64
C GLU A 181 6.51 -23.43 -8.69
N VAL A 182 6.24 -22.34 -9.41
CA VAL A 182 4.91 -21.73 -9.52
C VAL A 182 4.49 -21.78 -10.97
N GLU A 183 3.42 -22.52 -11.27
CA GLU A 183 2.74 -22.41 -12.56
C GLU A 183 1.56 -21.45 -12.42
N VAL A 184 1.57 -20.40 -13.23
CA VAL A 184 0.48 -19.45 -13.33
C VAL A 184 -0.23 -19.77 -14.66
N SER A 185 -1.46 -20.26 -14.59
CA SER A 185 -2.26 -20.59 -15.77
C SER A 185 -3.43 -19.63 -15.92
N PHE A 186 -3.56 -19.06 -17.12
CA PHE A 186 -4.69 -18.20 -17.48
C PHE A 186 -5.66 -18.97 -18.35
N GLY A 187 -6.87 -19.20 -17.83
CA GLY A 187 -7.98 -19.63 -18.65
C GLY A 187 -8.52 -18.46 -19.47
N ALA A 188 -7.89 -18.15 -20.60
CA ALA A 188 -8.52 -17.33 -21.63
C ALA A 188 -9.46 -18.23 -22.43
N GLY A 189 -10.72 -18.33 -21.99
CA GLY A 189 -11.76 -19.01 -22.75
C GLY A 189 -11.82 -18.42 -24.17
N HIS A 190 -11.39 -19.20 -25.16
CA HIS A 190 -11.55 -18.88 -26.57
C HIS A 190 -13.00 -19.14 -26.99
N ALA A 191 -13.92 -18.37 -26.43
CA ALA A 191 -15.28 -18.10 -26.91
C ALA A 191 -15.95 -17.18 -25.87
N ALA A 192 -16.38 -16.00 -26.31
CA ALA A 192 -17.37 -15.12 -25.70
C ALA A 192 -17.46 -15.07 -24.15
N LEU A 193 -17.05 -13.93 -23.57
CA LEU A 193 -17.69 -13.28 -22.42
C LEU A 193 -18.21 -14.23 -21.31
N ALA A 194 -17.37 -14.69 -20.39
CA ALA A 194 -17.82 -15.00 -19.02
C ALA A 194 -16.64 -15.20 -18.06
N ASP A 195 -15.77 -16.20 -18.28
CA ASP A 195 -14.84 -16.60 -17.21
C ASP A 195 -13.38 -16.45 -17.62
N ALA A 196 -12.72 -15.43 -17.07
CA ALA A 196 -11.28 -15.50 -16.89
C ALA A 196 -11.02 -16.26 -15.58
N SER A 197 -10.99 -17.59 -15.64
CA SER A 197 -10.59 -18.38 -14.48
C SER A 197 -9.07 -18.21 -14.28
N PHE A 198 -8.68 -17.56 -13.19
CA PHE A 198 -7.28 -17.47 -12.76
C PHE A 198 -6.99 -18.56 -11.73
N SER A 199 -6.07 -19.47 -12.07
CA SER A 199 -5.57 -20.47 -11.13
C SER A 199 -4.06 -20.44 -11.09
N ILE A 200 -3.51 -20.30 -9.89
CA ILE A 200 -2.09 -20.54 -9.62
C ILE A 200 -1.98 -21.93 -9.00
N THR A 201 -1.07 -22.75 -9.53
CA THR A 201 -0.80 -24.08 -8.99
C THR A 201 0.69 -24.22 -8.69
N ALA A 202 1.02 -24.60 -7.46
CA ALA A 202 2.39 -24.92 -7.06
C ALA A 202 2.72 -26.37 -7.47
N LYS A 203 3.75 -26.57 -8.30
CA LYS A 203 4.01 -27.90 -8.90
C LYS A 203 4.67 -28.90 -7.95
N HIS A 204 5.37 -28.47 -6.90
CA HIS A 204 5.94 -29.40 -5.92
C HIS A 204 6.16 -28.75 -4.54
N GLY A 205 5.61 -29.38 -3.49
CA GLY A 205 6.00 -29.17 -2.09
C GLY A 205 4.97 -28.45 -1.24
N LEU A 206 4.26 -29.22 -0.40
CA LEU A 206 3.36 -28.84 0.69
C LEU A 206 2.25 -27.83 0.34
N SER A 207 0.99 -28.23 0.58
CA SER A 207 -0.15 -27.30 0.60
C SER A 207 0.17 -26.12 1.53
N ARG A 208 0.27 -24.91 0.97
CA ARG A 208 0.61 -23.66 1.68
C ARG A 208 -0.37 -22.57 1.26
N THR A 209 -0.59 -21.58 2.12
CA THR A 209 -1.56 -20.51 1.88
C THR A 209 -1.10 -19.60 0.76
N TRP A 210 -1.65 -19.82 -0.44
CA TRP A 210 -1.62 -18.88 -1.55
C TRP A 210 -2.80 -17.95 -1.40
N TYR A 211 -2.56 -16.66 -1.60
CA TYR A 211 -3.61 -15.67 -1.68
C TYR A 211 -3.68 -15.18 -3.11
N GLN A 212 -4.90 -15.08 -3.64
CA GLN A 212 -5.14 -14.58 -5.00
C GLN A 212 -6.40 -13.75 -5.03
N HIS A 213 -6.34 -12.64 -5.76
CA HIS A 213 -7.48 -11.78 -6.07
C HIS A 213 -7.50 -11.51 -7.58
N PHE A 214 -8.65 -11.25 -8.15
CA PHE A 214 -8.80 -10.86 -9.55
C PHE A 214 -10.02 -9.97 -9.73
N GLY A 215 -10.01 -9.15 -10.77
CA GLY A 215 -11.12 -8.26 -11.06
C GLY A 215 -11.07 -7.65 -12.46
N PRO A 216 -12.15 -6.97 -12.87
CA PRO A 216 -13.44 -6.90 -12.17
C PRO A 216 -14.23 -8.23 -12.29
N ILE A 217 -15.02 -8.57 -11.26
CA ILE A 217 -15.98 -9.68 -11.34
C ILE A 217 -17.12 -9.20 -12.25
N SER A 218 -17.34 -9.88 -13.38
CA SER A 218 -18.43 -9.50 -14.29
C SER A 218 -19.77 -9.86 -13.65
N ASP A 219 -20.65 -8.88 -13.43
CA ASP A 219 -22.05 -9.15 -13.08
C ASP A 219 -22.72 -9.89 -14.25
N VAL A 220 -22.84 -11.21 -14.13
CA VAL A 220 -23.50 -12.02 -15.17
C VAL A 220 -25.04 -11.97 -15.04
N ASP A 221 -25.61 -11.36 -14.00
CA ASP A 221 -27.04 -11.50 -13.69
C ASP A 221 -27.75 -10.21 -13.25
N ALA A 222 -27.86 -9.20 -14.13
CA ALA A 222 -28.83 -8.09 -13.93
C ALA A 222 -29.16 -7.29 -15.20
N SER A 223 -29.67 -7.92 -16.28
CA SER A 223 -30.60 -7.27 -17.22
C SER A 223 -31.06 -8.24 -18.30
N ASN A 224 -32.09 -9.02 -17.98
CA ASN A 224 -32.90 -9.71 -18.97
C ASN A 224 -33.94 -8.75 -19.57
N ASP A 225 -33.52 -7.53 -19.92
CA ASP A 225 -34.38 -6.58 -20.64
C ASP A 225 -33.62 -6.03 -21.85
N GLY A 226 -34.10 -6.44 -23.02
CA GLY A 226 -33.44 -6.24 -24.29
C GLY A 226 -33.53 -4.78 -24.72
N MET A 227 -32.53 -3.98 -24.37
CA MET A 227 -32.00 -2.87 -25.20
C MET A 227 -30.76 -2.28 -24.50
N SER A 228 -29.61 -2.96 -24.54
CA SER A 228 -28.35 -2.34 -24.11
C SER A 228 -27.45 -2.07 -25.30
N THR A 229 -27.58 -0.85 -25.83
CA THR A 229 -26.57 -0.21 -26.67
C THR A 229 -25.38 0.18 -25.80
N SER A 230 -24.45 -0.73 -25.54
CA SER A 230 -23.05 -0.37 -25.34
C SER A 230 -22.22 -1.65 -25.29
N ALA A 231 -21.40 -1.87 -26.31
CA ALA A 231 -20.11 -2.49 -26.05
C ALA A 231 -19.37 -1.52 -25.12
N THR A 232 -19.54 -1.67 -23.81
CA THR A 232 -18.69 -1.00 -22.82
C THR A 232 -17.27 -1.44 -23.15
N ARG A 233 -16.48 -0.52 -23.74
CA ARG A 233 -15.03 -0.63 -23.65
C ARG A 233 -14.76 -0.88 -22.17
N GLN A 234 -14.12 -1.99 -21.82
CA GLN A 234 -13.77 -2.26 -20.42
C GLN A 234 -12.99 -1.03 -19.93
N ALA A 235 -13.60 -0.26 -19.03
CA ALA A 235 -13.02 0.99 -18.55
C ALA A 235 -11.69 0.66 -17.86
N GLN A 236 -10.65 1.46 -18.10
CA GLN A 236 -9.37 1.30 -17.42
C GLN A 236 -9.41 2.03 -16.07
N ASP A 237 -10.29 1.58 -15.17
CA ASP A 237 -10.56 2.21 -13.87
C ASP A 237 -9.94 1.46 -12.68
N GLN A 238 -9.35 0.28 -12.92
CA GLN A 238 -8.78 -0.58 -11.88
C GLN A 238 -7.34 -0.15 -11.59
N CYS A 239 -7.08 0.44 -10.43
CA CYS A 239 -5.79 1.02 -10.08
C CYS A 239 -4.81 -0.02 -9.53
N VAL A 240 -3.86 -0.48 -10.34
CA VAL A 240 -2.89 -1.52 -9.96
C VAL A 240 -1.65 -0.97 -9.26
N PHE A 241 -1.28 0.28 -9.52
CA PHE A 241 -0.22 0.98 -8.79
C PHE A 241 -0.60 2.42 -8.48
N LEU A 242 -0.14 2.92 -7.34
CA LEU A 242 -0.42 4.24 -6.82
C LEU A 242 0.87 5.02 -6.57
N HIS A 243 0.97 6.23 -7.11
CA HIS A 243 2.00 7.19 -6.69
C HIS A 243 1.39 8.16 -5.70
N TYR A 244 1.98 8.28 -4.53
CA TYR A 244 1.46 9.14 -3.48
C TYR A 244 2.55 9.90 -2.74
N TYR A 245 2.13 10.97 -2.07
CA TYR A 245 2.90 11.73 -1.09
C TYR A 245 2.43 11.40 0.32
N LYS A 246 3.38 11.37 1.26
CA LYS A 246 3.15 11.22 2.70
C LYS A 246 3.88 12.30 3.46
N SER A 247 3.32 12.68 4.61
CA SER A 247 3.96 13.64 5.50
C SER A 247 3.97 13.14 6.94
N LYS A 248 5.01 13.54 7.70
CA LYS A 248 5.16 13.23 9.12
C LYS A 248 5.64 14.46 9.85
N ARG A 249 4.93 14.85 10.91
CA ARG A 249 5.33 15.98 11.76
C ARG A 249 6.27 15.54 12.86
N ARG A 250 7.19 16.44 13.23
CA ARG A 250 8.01 16.27 14.42
C ARG A 250 7.15 16.48 15.67
N LEU A 251 6.80 15.39 16.33
CA LEU A 251 6.27 15.46 17.70
C LEU A 251 7.41 15.93 18.62
N GLY A 252 7.34 17.19 19.08
CA GLY A 252 8.38 17.81 19.88
C GLY A 252 8.76 17.00 21.13
N ILE A 253 10.05 17.02 21.49
CA ILE A 253 10.71 16.57 22.74
C ILE A 253 10.44 15.13 23.27
N PHE A 254 9.26 14.53 23.09
CA PHE A 254 8.90 13.21 23.65
C PHE A 254 9.81 12.06 23.16
N HIS A 255 10.27 12.09 21.90
CA HIS A 255 11.20 11.06 21.40
C HIS A 255 12.66 11.21 21.88
N LYS A 256 13.08 12.38 22.38
CA LYS A 256 14.43 12.52 22.97
C LYS A 256 14.54 11.94 24.39
N PHE A 257 13.39 11.66 25.03
CA PHE A 257 13.32 11.18 26.41
C PHE A 257 12.78 9.75 26.55
N LEU A 258 12.51 9.04 25.45
CA LEU A 258 12.26 7.60 25.49
C LEU A 258 13.61 6.86 25.56
N PRO A 259 13.98 6.23 26.69
CA PRO A 259 15.16 5.39 26.73
C PRO A 259 15.00 4.22 25.75
N LYS A 260 15.98 4.05 24.86
CA LYS A 260 16.11 2.83 24.06
C LYS A 260 16.32 1.65 25.01
N ALA A 261 15.43 0.67 24.92
CA ALA A 261 15.45 -0.64 25.58
C ALA A 261 15.04 -0.66 27.06
N ILE A 262 13.84 -1.18 27.33
CA ILE A 262 13.61 -2.03 28.51
C ILE A 262 13.86 -3.45 28.02
N ALA A 263 15.09 -3.93 28.19
CA ALA A 263 15.40 -5.34 28.07
C ALA A 263 14.67 -6.06 29.21
N ALA A 264 13.64 -6.84 28.89
CA ALA A 264 12.97 -7.71 29.84
C ALA A 264 13.91 -8.88 30.19
N ALA A 265 14.82 -8.65 31.15
CA ALA A 265 15.53 -9.72 31.84
C ALA A 265 14.58 -10.34 32.87
N GLY A 266 13.74 -11.28 32.41
CA GLY A 266 13.01 -12.18 33.30
C GLY A 266 13.88 -13.39 33.59
N GLU A 267 14.66 -13.37 34.68
CA GLU A 267 15.25 -14.59 35.24
C GLU A 267 14.12 -15.44 35.89
N PRO A 268 14.16 -16.78 35.75
CA PRO A 268 13.13 -17.65 36.30
C PRO A 268 13.35 -17.81 37.82
N ARG A 269 12.38 -17.36 38.61
CA ARG A 269 12.35 -17.63 40.04
C ARG A 269 11.84 -19.05 40.28
N GLU A 270 12.74 -19.94 40.68
CA GLU A 270 12.40 -21.22 41.28
C GLU A 270 11.74 -21.02 42.65
N GLU A 271 10.61 -21.67 42.90
CA GLU A 271 10.09 -21.84 44.26
C GLU A 271 9.53 -23.26 44.42
N ASN A 272 10.37 -24.12 45.01
CA ASN A 272 9.96 -25.38 45.61
C ASN A 272 9.76 -25.15 47.11
N ALA A 273 8.57 -25.41 47.66
CA ALA A 273 8.40 -25.95 49.01
C ALA A 273 6.98 -26.50 49.19
N ARG A 274 6.90 -27.62 49.92
CA ARG A 274 5.74 -28.50 50.10
C ARG A 274 5.00 -28.23 51.42
N ASP A 275 3.88 -28.95 51.57
CA ASP A 275 3.19 -29.41 52.81
C ASP A 275 2.30 -28.37 53.53
N GLY A 276 1.07 -28.63 54.01
CA GLY A 276 0.22 -29.83 54.07
C GLY A 276 -0.98 -29.60 55.02
N TYR A 277 -2.00 -30.46 54.89
CA TYR A 277 -3.12 -30.79 55.81
C TYR A 277 -4.37 -29.90 55.95
N GLY A 278 -5.56 -30.53 55.74
CA GLY A 278 -6.72 -30.29 56.60
C GLY A 278 -8.17 -30.38 56.04
N SER A 279 -8.66 -31.60 55.78
CA SER A 279 -10.02 -32.13 56.13
C SER A 279 -11.35 -31.53 55.60
N GLY A 280 -12.10 -32.34 54.81
CA GLY A 280 -13.49 -32.77 55.13
C GLY A 280 -14.69 -32.27 54.27
N PRO A 281 -15.50 -33.17 53.64
CA PRO A 281 -16.69 -32.88 52.79
C PRO A 281 -18.05 -33.04 53.53
N PRO A 282 -19.22 -32.76 52.90
CA PRO A 282 -20.07 -33.76 52.17
C PRO A 282 -20.68 -33.23 50.82
N GLU A 283 -20.88 -34.03 49.76
CA GLU A 283 -22.10 -34.83 49.36
C GLU A 283 -23.33 -33.92 49.07
N ASP A 284 -24.10 -33.93 47.96
CA ASP A 284 -24.61 -34.93 46.99
C ASP A 284 -25.21 -34.14 45.78
N ASP A 285 -25.04 -34.50 44.50
CA ASP A 285 -25.77 -35.48 43.65
C ASP A 285 -26.62 -34.73 42.59
N ASP A 286 -26.28 -34.92 41.30
CA ASP A 286 -27.27 -35.19 40.24
C ASP A 286 -26.56 -35.50 38.91
N THR A 287 -26.97 -36.61 38.31
CA THR A 287 -26.33 -37.29 37.18
C THR A 287 -27.07 -37.02 35.85
N CYS A 288 -26.30 -37.01 34.75
CA CYS A 288 -26.65 -37.35 33.33
C CYS A 288 -26.84 -36.17 32.34
N PRO A 289 -26.61 -36.39 31.03
CA PRO A 289 -25.34 -36.72 30.38
C PRO A 289 -25.03 -35.77 29.20
N ALA A 290 -23.83 -35.91 28.65
CA ALA A 290 -23.32 -35.16 27.49
C ALA A 290 -24.29 -35.08 26.31
N ILE A 291 -24.55 -33.85 25.85
CA ILE A 291 -24.81 -33.54 24.44
C ILE A 291 -23.66 -32.66 23.98
N ILE A 292 -22.84 -33.23 23.09
CA ILE A 292 -21.87 -32.51 22.27
C ILE A 292 -22.70 -31.62 21.34
N ALA A 293 -22.77 -30.33 21.66
CA ALA A 293 -23.18 -29.31 20.71
C ALA A 293 -21.94 -28.46 20.43
N ASP A 294 -21.28 -28.82 19.34
CA ASP A 294 -20.29 -28.01 18.67
C ASP A 294 -20.91 -26.66 18.36
N SER A 295 -20.57 -25.66 19.16
CA SER A 295 -20.87 -24.26 18.90
C SER A 295 -19.54 -23.56 18.93
N ASP A 296 -18.85 -23.65 17.80
CA ASP A 296 -17.86 -22.67 17.37
C ASP A 296 -18.53 -21.30 17.43
N SER A 297 -18.50 -20.69 18.62
CA SER A 297 -18.66 -19.27 18.75
C SER A 297 -17.48 -18.67 18.01
N LEU A 298 -17.74 -18.23 16.77
CA LEU A 298 -16.92 -17.30 16.03
C LEU A 298 -16.74 -16.07 16.92
N ILE A 299 -15.70 -16.11 17.75
CA ILE A 299 -15.11 -14.91 18.30
C ILE A 299 -14.56 -14.22 17.06
N GLU A 300 -15.31 -13.23 16.56
CA GLU A 300 -14.82 -12.27 15.62
C GLU A 300 -13.66 -11.55 16.32
N GLU A 301 -12.46 -12.11 16.18
CA GLU A 301 -11.24 -11.45 16.58
C GLU A 301 -11.19 -10.13 15.82
N VAL A 302 -11.47 -9.05 16.54
CA VAL A 302 -11.20 -7.69 16.09
C VAL A 302 -9.77 -7.70 15.53
N PRO A 303 -9.55 -7.50 14.23
CA PRO A 303 -8.24 -7.68 13.65
C PRO A 303 -7.27 -6.73 14.34
N GLN A 304 -6.32 -7.28 15.10
CA GLN A 304 -5.18 -6.51 15.57
C GLN A 304 -4.45 -6.00 14.31
N ARG A 305 -4.36 -4.67 14.18
CA ARG A 305 -3.73 -3.98 13.06
C ARG A 305 -2.31 -4.53 12.91
N SER A 306 -2.07 -5.33 11.88
CA SER A 306 -0.70 -5.63 11.47
C SER A 306 -0.04 -4.31 11.16
N GLU A 307 1.16 -4.07 11.68
CA GLU A 307 2.01 -2.97 11.22
C GLU A 307 2.36 -3.27 9.76
N ASP A 308 1.46 -2.89 8.85
CA ASP A 308 1.66 -3.00 7.42
C ASP A 308 2.91 -2.17 7.09
N HIS A 309 3.87 -2.82 6.43
CA HIS A 309 5.16 -2.22 6.12
C HIS A 309 4.97 -1.03 5.17
N ASP A 310 4.99 0.19 5.70
CA ASP A 310 5.03 1.41 4.89
C ASP A 310 6.46 1.61 4.34
N PRO A 311 6.69 1.46 3.03
CA PRO A 311 8.02 1.58 2.44
C PRO A 311 8.59 3.00 2.56
N THR A 312 7.74 4.02 2.73
CA THR A 312 8.18 5.43 2.81
C THR A 312 8.50 5.89 4.23
N ALA A 313 8.06 5.16 5.26
CA ALA A 313 8.27 5.51 6.66
C ALA A 313 9.76 5.68 7.03
N PRO A 314 10.70 4.83 6.57
CA PRO A 314 12.13 5.04 6.81
C PRO A 314 12.67 6.38 6.30
N ILE A 315 12.14 6.88 5.17
CA ILE A 315 12.56 8.16 4.57
C ILE A 315 12.06 9.33 5.44
N LEU A 316 10.80 9.29 5.85
CA LEU A 316 10.22 10.28 6.77
C LEU A 316 11.00 10.35 8.08
N ASP A 317 11.32 9.18 8.66
CA ASP A 317 12.13 9.08 9.87
C ASP A 317 13.53 9.67 9.66
N TYR A 318 14.20 9.34 8.56
CA TYR A 318 15.52 9.86 8.22
C TYR A 318 15.52 11.39 8.12
N ILE A 319 14.56 11.97 7.39
CA ILE A 319 14.44 13.42 7.25
C ILE A 319 14.31 14.08 8.62
N LEU A 320 13.44 13.56 9.49
CA LEU A 320 13.24 14.12 10.83
C LEU A 320 14.45 13.89 11.76
N GLN A 321 15.17 12.77 11.63
CA GLN A 321 16.32 12.48 12.49
C GLN A 321 17.56 13.27 12.10
N CYS A 322 17.76 13.51 10.80
CA CYS A 322 18.97 14.13 10.25
C CYS A 322 18.83 15.63 9.93
N SER A 323 17.68 16.23 10.22
CA SER A 323 17.46 17.68 10.06
C SER A 323 16.67 18.27 11.23
N ASP A 324 16.53 19.59 11.25
CA ASP A 324 15.76 20.37 12.23
C ASP A 324 14.38 20.80 11.68
N VAL A 325 13.92 20.16 10.60
CA VAL A 325 12.61 20.45 10.01
C VAL A 325 11.47 20.06 10.95
N SER A 326 10.36 20.77 10.82
CA SER A 326 9.13 20.54 11.57
C SER A 326 8.24 19.48 10.91
N VAL A 327 8.32 19.36 9.59
CA VAL A 327 7.53 18.43 8.78
C VAL A 327 8.46 17.74 7.80
N ALA A 328 8.39 16.42 7.69
CA ALA A 328 9.00 15.65 6.62
C ALA A 328 7.93 15.31 5.59
N VAL A 329 8.27 15.42 4.30
CA VAL A 329 7.42 14.99 3.19
C VAL A 329 8.24 14.08 2.30
N THR A 330 7.62 13.00 1.83
CA THR A 330 8.21 12.06 0.87
C THR A 330 7.15 11.62 -0.12
N SER A 331 7.60 11.04 -1.22
CA SER A 331 6.74 10.39 -2.20
C SER A 331 7.22 8.98 -2.49
N THR A 332 6.35 8.16 -3.08
CA THR A 332 6.75 6.86 -3.64
C THR A 332 7.86 6.97 -4.68
N MET A 333 8.08 8.15 -5.28
CA MET A 333 9.19 8.36 -6.22
C MET A 333 10.55 8.35 -5.53
N ASP A 334 10.62 8.77 -4.25
CA ASP A 334 11.87 8.77 -3.48
C ASP A 334 12.37 7.34 -3.21
N LEU A 335 11.48 6.34 -3.28
CA LEU A 335 11.84 4.93 -3.16
C LEU A 335 12.75 4.49 -4.32
N PHE A 336 12.60 5.08 -5.51
CA PHE A 336 13.35 4.69 -6.71
C PHE A 336 14.73 5.33 -6.79
N ALA A 337 14.96 6.46 -6.11
CA ALA A 337 16.32 6.99 -5.94
C ALA A 337 17.25 5.97 -5.24
N SER A 338 16.70 5.11 -4.38
CA SER A 338 17.46 4.05 -3.70
C SER A 338 17.86 2.88 -4.61
N THR A 339 17.30 2.82 -5.83
CA THR A 339 17.52 1.72 -6.78
C THR A 339 18.42 2.12 -7.96
N ASP A 340 19.00 3.31 -7.92
CA ASP A 340 19.91 3.83 -8.94
C ASP A 340 21.20 2.98 -9.03
N PRO A 341 21.52 2.39 -10.19
CA PRO A 341 22.71 1.57 -10.39
C PRO A 341 24.04 2.33 -10.20
N ASP A 342 24.05 3.67 -10.26
CA ASP A 342 25.27 4.48 -10.06
C ASP A 342 25.74 4.51 -8.60
N TYR A 343 24.91 4.09 -7.63
CA TYR A 343 25.23 4.10 -6.19
C TYR A 343 25.83 2.79 -5.64
N GLY A 344 26.29 1.88 -6.50
CA GLY A 344 26.81 0.57 -6.09
C GLY A 344 25.68 -0.41 -5.76
N THR A 345 26.03 -1.63 -5.31
CA THR A 345 25.05 -2.69 -5.01
C THR A 345 23.89 -2.13 -4.17
N PRO A 346 22.64 -2.17 -4.66
CA PRO A 346 21.50 -1.66 -3.92
C PRO A 346 21.47 -2.33 -2.55
N SER A 347 21.28 -1.56 -1.50
CA SER A 347 20.95 -2.15 -0.21
C SER A 347 19.63 -2.93 -0.37
N GLU A 348 19.56 -4.13 0.18
CA GLU A 348 18.34 -4.96 0.16
C GLU A 348 17.14 -4.27 0.87
N SER A 349 17.37 -3.14 1.56
CA SER A 349 16.35 -2.31 2.20
C SER A 349 16.62 -0.80 2.07
N ILE A 350 15.58 0.01 2.12
CA ILE A 350 15.66 1.49 2.06
C ILE A 350 16.48 2.06 3.24
N ARG A 351 16.40 1.46 4.43
CA ARG A 351 17.20 1.88 5.60
C ARG A 351 18.69 1.74 5.33
N GLY A 352 19.12 0.61 4.76
CA GLY A 352 20.52 0.42 4.39
C GLY A 352 21.00 1.47 3.38
N TRP A 353 20.16 1.86 2.43
CA TRP A 353 20.50 2.89 1.45
C TRP A 353 20.67 4.25 2.14
N LEU A 354 19.75 4.63 3.02
CA LEU A 354 19.83 5.89 3.77
C LEU A 354 21.09 5.98 4.63
N ASP A 355 21.48 4.86 5.28
CA ASP A 355 22.67 4.80 6.14
C ASP A 355 23.98 4.97 5.35
N VAL A 356 24.04 4.37 4.15
CA VAL A 356 25.22 4.39 3.26
C VAL A 356 25.30 5.67 2.45
N SER A 357 24.23 6.02 1.72
CA SER A 357 24.24 7.12 0.76
C SER A 357 24.08 8.50 1.41
N ARG A 358 23.38 8.56 2.56
CA ARG A 358 23.07 9.79 3.31
C ARG A 358 22.63 10.93 2.39
N PRO A 359 21.50 10.76 1.66
CA PRO A 359 21.08 11.71 0.65
C PRO A 359 20.83 13.10 1.28
N PRO A 360 21.16 14.19 0.55
CA PRO A 360 20.97 15.54 1.08
C PRO A 360 19.49 15.83 1.33
N ILE A 361 19.18 16.40 2.49
CA ILE A 361 17.83 16.83 2.84
C ILE A 361 17.63 18.26 2.37
N GLN A 362 16.66 18.46 1.48
CA GLN A 362 16.24 19.75 1.01
C GLN A 362 15.25 20.35 2.01
N VAL A 363 15.48 21.59 2.43
CA VAL A 363 14.63 22.28 3.41
C VAL A 363 13.99 23.49 2.75
N THR A 364 12.66 23.56 2.83
CA THR A 364 11.86 24.69 2.33
C THR A 364 10.99 25.24 3.45
N VAL A 365 10.74 26.55 3.44
CA VAL A 365 9.83 27.19 4.39
C VAL A 365 8.46 27.37 3.73
N VAL A 366 7.42 26.81 4.34
CA VAL A 366 6.03 26.88 3.87
C VAL A 366 5.19 27.40 5.03
N ASP A 367 4.64 28.62 4.89
CA ASP A 367 3.81 29.27 5.93
C ASP A 367 4.41 29.23 7.34
N GLY A 368 5.73 29.47 7.43
CA GLY A 368 6.49 29.45 8.69
C GLY A 368 6.93 28.06 9.17
N TRP A 369 6.47 26.99 8.53
CA TRP A 369 6.91 25.62 8.80
C TRP A 369 8.16 25.28 7.99
N ARG A 370 9.13 24.65 8.63
CA ARG A 370 10.29 24.07 7.92
C ARG A 370 9.94 22.68 7.46
N VAL A 371 9.88 22.49 6.15
CA VAL A 371 9.52 21.24 5.47
C VAL A 371 10.77 20.62 4.86
N GLY A 372 11.02 19.36 5.17
CA GLY A 372 12.14 18.58 4.64
C GLY A 372 11.70 17.52 3.64
N SER A 373 12.49 17.32 2.59
CA SER A 373 12.29 16.28 1.56
C SER A 373 13.64 15.82 0.99
N LEU A 374 13.65 14.69 0.27
CA LEU A 374 14.85 14.21 -0.44
C LEU A 374 15.00 14.83 -1.85
N HIS A 375 13.90 15.22 -2.49
CA HIS A 375 13.92 15.97 -3.75
C HIS A 375 13.75 17.48 -3.50
N GLY A 376 14.31 18.31 -4.38
CA GLY A 376 14.21 19.78 -4.28
C GLY A 376 12.77 20.27 -4.40
N LEU A 377 12.30 21.02 -3.40
CA LEU A 377 11.00 21.72 -3.43
C LEU A 377 11.13 23.20 -3.82
N ASN A 378 12.32 23.61 -4.27
CA ASN A 378 12.55 24.95 -4.79
C ASN A 378 12.11 25.00 -6.27
N ASP A 379 11.45 26.07 -6.66
CA ASP A 379 10.92 26.29 -8.02
C ASP A 379 12.04 26.62 -9.04
N GLY A 380 13.29 26.20 -8.76
CA GLY A 380 14.48 26.56 -9.52
C GLY A 380 15.47 25.42 -9.71
N ALA A 381 15.63 25.04 -10.98
CA ALA A 381 16.87 24.64 -11.67
C ALA A 381 17.56 23.28 -11.44
N ASP A 382 17.25 22.46 -10.43
CA ASP A 382 17.95 21.17 -10.25
C ASP A 382 17.06 19.93 -10.44
N SER A 383 16.29 19.89 -11.53
CA SER A 383 15.50 18.72 -11.96
C SER A 383 16.27 17.71 -12.82
N HIS A 384 17.58 17.93 -13.05
CA HIS A 384 18.38 17.15 -14.00
C HIS A 384 18.61 15.68 -13.59
N VAL A 385 18.51 15.34 -12.31
CA VAL A 385 18.77 13.97 -11.82
C VAL A 385 17.58 13.03 -12.09
N TRP A 386 16.36 13.55 -12.19
CA TRP A 386 15.15 12.71 -12.30
C TRP A 386 14.68 12.47 -13.73
N PHE A 387 15.10 13.30 -14.69
CA PHE A 387 14.67 13.18 -16.09
C PHE A 387 15.14 11.88 -16.77
N CYS A 388 16.22 11.27 -16.31
CA CYS A 388 16.76 10.03 -16.89
C CYS A 388 15.99 8.76 -16.45
N LEU A 389 15.31 8.79 -15.30
CA LEU A 389 14.61 7.60 -14.77
C LEU A 389 13.24 7.34 -15.43
N PHE A 390 12.65 8.34 -16.10
CA PHE A 390 11.31 8.22 -16.69
C PHE A 390 11.29 7.86 -18.18
N GLN A 391 12.45 7.64 -18.80
CA GLN A 391 12.57 7.30 -20.24
C GLN A 391 12.88 5.83 -20.56
N GLN A 392 12.98 4.93 -19.57
CA GLN A 392 13.17 3.50 -19.84
C GLN A 392 11.87 2.70 -19.82
#